data_AF-A0A0G0BBK3-F1
#
_entry.id   AF-A0A0G0BBK3-F1
#
_cell.length_a   1.000
_cell.length_b   1.000
_cell.length_c   1.000
_cell.angle_alpha   90.00
_cell.angle_beta   90.00
_cell.angle_gamma   90.00
#
_symmetry.space_group_name_H-M   'P 1'
#
loop_
_entity.id
_entity.type
_entity.pdbx_description
1 polymer ?
#
loop_
_entity_poly.entity_id
_entity_poly.type
_entity_poly.pdbx_seq_one_letter_code
_entity_poly.pdbx_strand_id
1 'polypeptide(L)' 'MKKCSTATWDPATKTAGGCDYIEWIKGTTEQLEEDCPKCGAKLVLFTTAAGKKLKKCSTATWDPATKTPGGCDYVEWMKS' A
#
# COMPACT_ATOMS: atom_id res chain seq x y z
N MET A 1 -15.76 -1.63 7.27
CA MET A 1 -15.71 -1.07 8.63
C MET A 1 -16.16 -2.14 9.63
N LYS A 2 -15.25 -2.84 10.29
CA LYS A 2 -15.61 -3.74 11.41
C LYS A 2 -15.16 -3.08 12.70
N LYS A 3 -16.12 -2.62 13.49
CA LYS A 3 -15.91 -2.13 14.85
C LYS A 3 -15.85 -3.32 15.80
N CYS A 4 -14.82 -3.39 16.65
CA CYS A 4 -14.81 -4.33 17.77
C CYS A 4 -15.88 -3.89 18.77
N SER A 5 -16.67 -4.83 19.29
CA SER A 5 -17.84 -4.58 20.14
C SER A 5 -17.52 -3.99 21.53
N THR A 6 -16.28 -3.55 21.79
CA THR A 6 -15.79 -3.17 23.13
C THR A 6 -15.29 -1.72 23.25
N ALA A 7 -15.48 -0.88 22.23
CA ALA A 7 -15.05 0.51 22.30
C ALA A 7 -15.84 1.28 23.37
N THR A 8 -15.20 1.63 24.49
CA THR A 8 -15.78 2.44 25.57
C THR A 8 -15.28 3.86 25.45
N TRP A 9 -16.20 4.81 25.36
CA TRP A 9 -15.90 6.23 25.31
C TRP A 9 -15.79 6.78 26.74
N ASP A 10 -14.67 7.42 27.07
CA ASP A 10 -14.44 8.02 28.38
C ASP A 10 -14.68 9.55 28.34
N PRO A 11 -15.73 10.07 29.01
CA PRO A 11 -16.09 11.49 28.95
C PRO A 11 -15.08 12.45 29.58
N ALA A 12 -14.28 11.97 30.53
CA ALA A 12 -13.37 12.82 31.29
C ALA A 12 -12.10 13.17 30.48
N THR A 13 -11.69 12.25 29.61
CA THR A 13 -10.46 12.36 28.81
C THR A 13 -10.71 12.64 27.33
N LYS A 14 -11.97 12.57 26.88
CA LYS A 14 -12.36 12.61 25.46
C LYS A 14 -11.59 11.60 24.59
N THR A 15 -11.12 10.51 25.18
CA THR A 15 -10.41 9.45 24.48
C THR A 15 -11.27 8.20 24.40
N ALA A 16 -11.30 7.57 23.22
CA ALA A 16 -11.89 6.25 23.06
C ALA A 16 -10.89 5.22 23.58
N GLY A 17 -11.20 4.57 24.71
CA GLY A 17 -10.43 3.45 25.22
C GLY A 17 -10.83 2.18 24.48
N GLY A 18 -10.13 1.85 23.41
CA GLY A 18 -10.38 0.62 22.66
C GLY A 18 -9.64 0.56 21.33
N CYS A 19 -8.56 -0.22 21.30
CA CYS A 19 -7.75 -0.57 20.13
C CYS A 19 -7.66 0.51 19.03
N ASP A 20 -6.69 1.40 19.17
CA ASP A 20 -6.16 2.32 18.15
C ASP A 20 -5.51 1.61 16.93
N TYR A 21 -5.90 0.37 16.66
CA TYR A 21 -5.34 -0.41 15.58
C TYR A 21 -6.18 -0.23 14.31
N ILE A 22 -5.93 0.88 13.63
CA ILE A 22 -6.33 1.06 12.24
C ILE A 22 -5.33 0.25 11.40
N GLU A 23 -5.59 -1.05 11.22
CA GLU A 23 -4.86 -1.86 10.26
C GLU A 23 -5.29 -1.41 8.86
N TRP A 24 -4.59 -0.43 8.32
CA TRP A 24 -4.65 -0.15 6.90
C TRP A 24 -4.20 -1.43 6.20
N ILE A 25 -5.11 -2.11 5.50
CA ILE A 25 -4.79 -3.28 4.69
C ILE A 25 -3.84 -2.80 3.59
N LYS A 26 -2.53 -2.88 3.87
CA LYS A 26 -1.49 -2.57 2.90
C LYS A 26 -1.58 -3.64 1.82
N GLY A 27 -1.58 -3.20 0.55
CA GLY A 27 -1.53 -4.14 -0.56
C GLY A 27 -0.29 -5.04 -0.45
N THR A 28 -0.42 -6.29 -0.87
CA THR A 28 0.70 -7.23 -0.90
C THR A 28 1.60 -6.95 -2.11
N THR A 29 2.91 -6.99 -1.89
CA THR A 29 3.93 -6.93 -2.93
C THR A 29 4.60 -8.29 -3.07
N GLU A 30 4.64 -8.83 -4.27
CA GLU A 30 5.39 -10.04 -4.63
C GLU A 30 6.46 -9.68 -5.67
N GLN A 31 7.67 -10.23 -5.54
CA GLN A 31 8.73 -10.02 -6.53
C GLN A 31 8.49 -10.88 -7.76
N LEU A 32 8.67 -10.30 -8.95
CA LEU A 32 8.60 -11.00 -10.22
C LEU A 32 10.02 -11.18 -10.78
N GLU A 33 10.23 -12.24 -11.55
CA GLU A 33 11.51 -12.48 -12.24
C GLU A 33 11.67 -11.64 -13.51
N GLU A 34 10.60 -10.97 -13.95
CA GLU A 34 10.55 -10.10 -15.12
C GLU A 34 11.34 -8.81 -14.89
N ASP A 35 12.10 -8.38 -15.90
CA ASP A 35 12.86 -7.15 -15.88
C ASP A 35 12.06 -5.97 -16.46
N CYS A 36 12.20 -4.81 -15.85
CA CYS A 36 11.52 -3.59 -16.25
C CYS A 36 12.07 -3.10 -17.60
N PRO A 37 11.22 -2.87 -18.62
CA PRO A 37 11.68 -2.47 -19.95
C PRO A 37 12.31 -1.07 -19.99
N LYS A 38 12.09 -0.24 -18.95
CA LYS A 38 12.66 1.11 -18.86
C LYS A 38 14.04 1.17 -18.19
N CYS A 39 14.34 0.27 -17.26
CA CYS A 39 15.53 0.39 -16.41
C CYS A 39 16.26 -0.93 -16.14
N GLY A 40 15.74 -2.07 -16.61
CA GLY A 40 16.34 -3.40 -16.40
C GLY A 40 16.27 -3.92 -14.96
N ALA A 41 15.65 -3.20 -14.03
CA ALA A 41 15.45 -3.67 -12.66
C ALA A 41 14.26 -4.64 -12.56
N LYS A 42 14.23 -5.50 -11.53
CA LYS A 42 13.14 -6.46 -11.33
C LYS A 42 11.78 -5.78 -11.14
N LEU A 43 10.73 -6.37 -11.71
CA LEU A 43 9.35 -5.94 -11.49
C LEU A 43 8.80 -6.54 -10.20
N VAL A 44 7.80 -5.88 -9.62
CA VAL A 44 7.04 -6.39 -8.48
C VAL A 44 5.56 -6.36 -8.80
N LEU A 45 4.86 -7.44 -8.49
CA LEU A 45 3.41 -7.54 -8.54
C LEU A 45 2.84 -6.95 -7.25
N PHE A 46 2.04 -5.90 -7.38
CA PHE A 46 1.34 -5.29 -6.27
C PHE A 46 -0.15 -5.56 -6.38
N THR A 47 -0.72 -6.19 -5.35
CA THR A 47 -2.15 -6.42 -5.24
C THR A 47 -2.74 -5.39 -4.27
N THR A 48 -3.60 -4.52 -4.80
CA THR A 48 -4.30 -3.50 -4.00
C THR A 48 -5.30 -4.15 -3.03
N ALA A 49 -5.68 -3.44 -1.97
CA ALA A 49 -6.72 -3.91 -1.04
C ALA A 49 -8.08 -4.19 -1.71
N ALA A 50 -8.32 -3.62 -2.89
CA ALA A 50 -9.50 -3.88 -3.72
C ALA A 50 -9.35 -5.13 -4.63
N GLY A 51 -8.25 -5.86 -4.53
CA GLY A 51 -7.96 -7.05 -5.33
C GLY A 51 -7.44 -6.78 -6.74
N LYS A 52 -7.29 -5.51 -7.14
CA LYS A 52 -6.66 -5.17 -8.44
C LYS A 52 -5.16 -5.40 -8.37
N LYS A 53 -4.61 -6.02 -9.43
CA LYS A 53 -3.19 -6.33 -9.57
C LYS A 53 -2.53 -5.35 -10.53
N LEU A 54 -1.33 -4.88 -10.17
CA LEU A 54 -0.49 -4.07 -11.04
C LEU A 54 0.97 -4.51 -10.93
N LYS A 55 1.70 -4.50 -12.03
CA LYS A 55 3.16 -4.61 -12.03
C LYS A 55 3.74 -3.21 -11.90
N LYS A 56 4.65 -3.01 -10.96
CA LYS A 56 5.44 -1.77 -10.88
C LYS A 56 6.91 -2.12 -10.84
N CYS A 57 7.77 -1.17 -11.20
CA CYS A 57 9.20 -1.34 -11.02
C CYS A 57 9.55 -1.46 -9.52
N SER A 58 10.48 -2.34 -9.16
CA SER A 58 11.02 -2.43 -7.79
C SER A 58 11.67 -1.13 -7.30
N THR A 59 12.20 -0.32 -8.23
CA THR A 59 12.83 0.97 -7.93
C THR A 59 11.83 2.12 -7.84
N ALA A 60 10.56 1.90 -8.18
CA ALA A 60 9.52 2.91 -8.11
C ALA A 60 9.26 3.31 -6.65
N THR A 61 9.69 4.50 -6.28
CA THR A 61 9.60 5.02 -4.91
C THR A 61 8.79 6.32 -4.91
N TRP A 62 8.03 6.56 -3.85
CA TRP A 62 7.33 7.82 -3.65
C TRP A 62 7.98 8.58 -2.50
N ASP A 63 8.44 9.80 -2.76
CA ASP A 63 8.95 10.68 -1.70
C ASP A 63 7.79 11.49 -1.10
N PRO A 64 7.40 11.24 0.16
CA PRO A 64 6.28 11.93 0.79
C PRO A 64 6.60 13.39 1.16
N ALA A 65 7.88 13.76 1.29
CA ALA A 65 8.29 15.10 1.67
C ALA A 65 8.18 16.07 0.48
N THR A 66 8.66 15.66 -0.68
CA THR A 66 8.58 16.46 -1.92
C THR A 66 7.35 16.15 -2.75
N LYS A 67 6.62 15.07 -2.43
CA LYS A 67 5.47 14.56 -3.21
C LYS A 67 5.85 14.29 -4.67
N THR A 68 7.05 13.79 -4.90
CA THR A 68 7.55 13.47 -6.24
C THR A 68 7.77 11.97 -6.39
N PRO A 69 7.46 11.40 -7.57
CA PRO A 69 7.90 10.05 -7.90
C PRO A 69 9.42 10.03 -8.06
N GLY A 70 10.07 9.09 -7.39
CA GLY A 70 11.49 8.80 -7.52
C GLY A 70 11.71 7.43 -8.15
N GLY A 71 12.85 7.26 -8.82
CA GLY A 71 13.19 6.01 -9.51
C GLY A 71 12.42 5.82 -10.83
N CYS A 72 12.19 4.57 -11.21
CA CYS A 72 11.52 4.23 -12.47
C CYS A 72 10.00 4.34 -12.34
N ASP A 73 9.36 5.11 -13.21
CA ASP A 73 7.92 5.35 -13.23
C ASP A 73 7.10 4.24 -13.91
N TYR A 74 7.73 3.11 -14.28
CA TYR A 74 7.04 2.02 -14.96
C TYR A 74 5.96 1.39 -14.07
N VAL A 75 4.70 1.49 -14.53
CA VAL A 75 3.53 0.88 -13.93
C VAL A 75 2.66 0.29 -15.05
N GLU A 76 2.27 -0.98 -14.88
CA GLU A 76 1.40 -1.70 -15.79
C GLU A 76 0.24 -2.31 -15.00
N TRP A 77 -0.98 -1.97 -15.36
CA TRP A 77 -2.18 -2.56 -14.75
C TRP A 77 -2.53 -3.86 -15.45
N MET A 78 -2.65 -4.95 -14.68
CA MET A 78 -3.19 -6.19 -15.22
C MET A 78 -4.70 -6.01 -15.40
N LYS A 79 -5.17 -6.08 -16.66
CA LYS A 79 -6.61 -6.16 -16.93
C LYS A 79 -7.10 -7.53 -16.48
N SER A 80 -8.01 -7.51 -15.51
CA SER A 80 -8.84 -8.65 -15.09
C SER A 80 -9.82 -9.04 -16.18
#